data_AF-Q4CWW0-F1
#
_entry.id   AF-Q4CWW0-F1
#
_cell.length_a   1.000
_cell.length_b   1.000
_cell.length_c   1.000
_cell.angle_alpha   90.00
_cell.angle_beta   90.00
_cell.angle_gamma   90.00
#
_symmetry.space_group_name_H-M   'P 1'
#
loop_
_entity.id
_entity.type
_entity.pdbx_description
1 polymer ?
#
loop_
_entity_poly.entity_id
_entity_poly.type
_entity_poly.pdbx_seq_one_letter_code
_entity_poly.pdbx_strand_id
1 'polypeptide(L)'
;MVSMGETEEEFREETFSRRPVGDGQKKEPDPSGYYAALGVPQNASQSSIRRSFLYLSQAYHTDKHGGESREIQQLMNERFQQLQEAYMILSDEKQRAAYDAVGSKGVNMVSLLPENITLSKDVARYVTMLEKEQEVLQLENMLSTNSIIKLSYSIAQLFIPNVANDASSPSPPPHPSLKEKEDGEEGSVPKNMSTTEAARERDEEGDGDEKNVDRSVASSGTKAPTKTSQMSMQNTQMQVQLVKLDGEERLVLVPSPELEGMLRQRMGALGHTASHVPSVSRPPSSATLMQKLFLAALPQAIFFRNSFKHELKPNLNMQFLTIASHQGSRMHVGCGGKLSYVPDAIRGYEASCQVSLKGMRLKFSRFRELNALWSLKTKLLFLNAWSLLERYEVSLYRKLSRVWSLENTLIMSLTENGVLKTSVFRFADGLNKSFSVSMGYGVLAFVLYNGSFITSNDKKKEETGKEKRGFISQTVSLLPLSGFGRIGFEAWYNTSEWQSIGIGFATDLSLSILPIGYKTRNSRGRATNTISFLYTRKQHRIEIPVAAFISSEFRWVLLWLMTPWVCYRAARVAWHPFQRSRLATIYRQRRLEHRTEMDLARVRAMHEQKAVEVLSLRNRLAEEKIGGLVIINA
;
A
#
# COMPACT_ATOMS: atom_id res chain seq x y z
N MET A 1 -48.78 0.22 -30.79
CA MET A 1 -48.48 0.45 -32.22
C MET A 1 -48.14 1.92 -32.42
N VAL A 2 -46.91 2.31 -32.09
CA VAL A 2 -46.21 3.53 -32.53
C VAL A 2 -44.73 3.10 -32.60
N SER A 3 -43.98 3.54 -33.62
CA SER A 3 -42.57 3.17 -33.75
C SER A 3 -41.70 3.98 -32.80
N MET A 4 -40.68 3.36 -32.21
CA MET A 4 -39.49 4.12 -31.82
C MET A 4 -38.83 4.62 -33.10
N GLY A 5 -38.52 5.91 -33.17
CA GLY A 5 -37.68 6.49 -34.20
C GLY A 5 -36.33 6.80 -33.60
N GLU A 6 -35.31 6.01 -33.95
CA GLU A 6 -33.94 6.24 -33.51
C GLU A 6 -33.41 7.48 -34.21
N THR A 7 -33.19 8.54 -33.45
CA THR A 7 -32.61 9.81 -33.94
C THR A 7 -31.10 9.72 -33.75
N GLU A 8 -30.42 9.19 -34.76
CA GLU A 8 -28.96 9.26 -34.85
C GLU A 8 -28.54 10.73 -35.06
N GLU A 9 -28.29 11.45 -33.97
CA GLU A 9 -27.67 12.77 -34.04
C GLU A 9 -26.23 12.63 -34.52
N GLU A 10 -26.01 12.81 -35.83
CA GLU A 10 -24.69 12.79 -36.47
C GLU A 10 -23.71 13.70 -35.72
N PHE A 11 -22.75 13.09 -35.02
CA PHE A 11 -21.74 13.79 -34.24
C PHE A 11 -20.80 14.52 -35.19
N ARG A 12 -21.13 15.78 -35.52
CA ARG A 12 -20.34 16.63 -36.42
C ARG A 12 -18.93 16.81 -35.88
N GLU A 13 -17.98 16.06 -36.44
CA GLU A 13 -16.55 16.33 -36.28
C GLU A 13 -16.25 17.72 -36.87
N GLU A 14 -16.13 18.73 -36.01
CA GLU A 14 -15.77 20.08 -36.43
C GLU A 14 -14.44 20.05 -37.17
N THR A 15 -14.42 20.61 -38.38
CA THR A 15 -13.29 20.49 -39.30
C THR A 15 -12.08 21.28 -38.80
N PHE A 16 -11.27 20.67 -37.93
CA PHE A 16 -10.00 21.21 -37.48
C PHE A 16 -9.15 21.56 -38.69
N SER A 17 -8.93 22.87 -38.86
CA SER A 17 -8.50 23.45 -40.12
C SER A 17 -7.25 22.78 -40.67
N ARG A 18 -7.34 22.26 -41.90
CA ARG A 18 -6.18 21.75 -42.64
C ARG A 18 -5.19 22.90 -42.87
N ARG A 19 -4.23 23.04 -41.97
CA ARG A 19 -2.92 23.59 -42.35
C ARG A 19 -2.46 22.77 -43.57
N PRO A 20 -2.01 23.40 -44.67
CA PRO A 20 -1.51 22.65 -45.80
C PRO A 20 -0.41 21.72 -45.31
N VAL A 21 -0.47 20.44 -45.69
CA VAL A 21 0.62 19.51 -45.44
C VAL A 21 1.83 20.09 -46.16
N GLY A 22 2.79 20.61 -45.39
CA GLY A 22 3.98 21.23 -45.94
C GLY A 22 4.66 20.25 -46.90
N ASP A 23 5.10 20.76 -48.06
CA ASP A 23 5.56 19.97 -49.19
C ASP A 23 6.42 18.80 -48.72
N GLY A 24 5.96 17.59 -49.02
CA GLY A 24 6.48 16.37 -48.40
C GLY A 24 7.99 16.32 -48.58
N GLN A 25 8.74 16.48 -47.48
CA GLN A 25 10.20 16.45 -47.51
C GLN A 25 10.61 15.18 -48.22
N LYS A 26 11.17 15.34 -49.43
CA LYS A 26 11.73 14.22 -50.18
C LYS A 26 12.83 13.65 -49.30
N LYS A 27 12.56 12.54 -48.61
CA LYS A 27 13.56 11.80 -47.85
C LYS A 27 14.73 11.59 -48.82
N GLU A 28 15.83 12.28 -48.56
CA GLU A 28 17.05 12.06 -49.32
C GLU A 28 17.41 10.58 -49.16
N PRO A 29 17.86 9.90 -50.22
CA PRO A 29 18.08 8.46 -50.16
C PRO A 29 19.19 8.18 -49.15
N ASP A 30 18.83 7.62 -47.99
CA ASP A 30 19.77 7.28 -46.91
C ASP A 30 20.99 6.57 -47.50
N PRO A 31 22.20 7.18 -47.49
CA PRO A 31 23.37 6.59 -48.15
C PRO A 31 23.85 5.30 -47.45
N SER A 32 23.29 5.00 -46.28
CA SER A 32 23.48 3.79 -45.49
C SER A 32 22.26 2.85 -45.51
N GLY A 33 21.28 3.07 -46.39
CA GLY A 33 20.03 2.31 -46.46
C GLY A 33 20.14 0.94 -47.14
N TYR A 34 19.19 0.03 -46.87
CA TYR A 34 19.21 -1.35 -47.38
C TYR A 34 19.18 -1.43 -48.91
N TYR A 35 18.48 -0.51 -49.59
CA TYR A 35 18.50 -0.40 -51.06
C TYR A 35 19.89 -0.06 -51.60
N ALA A 36 20.63 0.83 -50.92
CA ALA A 36 22.00 1.21 -51.29
C ALA A 36 22.98 0.05 -51.03
N ALA A 37 22.82 -0.69 -49.92
CA ALA A 37 23.60 -1.89 -49.63
C ALA A 37 23.44 -3.00 -50.70
N LEU A 38 22.25 -3.10 -51.32
CA LEU A 38 21.97 -3.99 -52.45
C LEU A 38 22.27 -3.39 -53.83
N GLY A 39 22.70 -2.12 -53.92
CA GLY A 39 22.97 -1.43 -55.19
C GLY A 39 21.75 -1.24 -56.10
N VAL A 40 20.54 -1.15 -55.55
CA VAL A 40 19.27 -1.07 -56.31
C VAL A 40 18.46 0.18 -55.96
N PRO A 41 17.63 0.72 -56.88
CA PRO A 41 16.75 1.85 -56.57
C PRO A 41 15.62 1.44 -55.60
N GLN A 42 15.04 2.40 -54.88
CA GLN A 42 13.91 2.15 -53.96
C GLN A 42 12.70 1.49 -54.65
N ASN A 43 12.47 1.80 -55.92
CA ASN A 43 11.40 1.21 -56.74
C ASN A 43 11.73 -0.20 -57.32
N ALA A 44 12.79 -0.85 -56.84
CA ALA A 44 13.23 -2.16 -57.33
C ALA A 44 12.18 -3.26 -57.15
N SER A 45 12.01 -4.13 -58.15
CA SER A 45 11.20 -5.35 -58.03
C SER A 45 11.91 -6.39 -57.16
N GLN A 46 11.15 -7.28 -56.49
CA GLN A 46 11.73 -8.41 -55.74
C GLN A 46 12.69 -9.27 -56.60
N SER A 47 12.43 -9.41 -57.90
CA SER A 47 13.33 -10.13 -58.81
C SER A 47 14.66 -9.41 -59.06
N SER A 48 14.67 -8.07 -59.06
CA SER A 48 15.92 -7.29 -59.12
C SER A 48 16.69 -7.31 -57.79
N ILE A 49 16.00 -7.18 -56.65
CA ILE A 49 16.54 -7.34 -55.29
C ILE A 49 17.23 -8.71 -55.13
N ARG A 50 16.58 -9.80 -55.55
CA ARG A 50 17.15 -11.15 -55.49
C ARG A 50 18.35 -11.33 -56.43
N ARG A 51 18.36 -10.69 -57.60
CA ARG A 51 19.50 -10.73 -58.53
C ARG A 51 20.71 -9.99 -57.97
N SER A 52 20.54 -8.79 -57.43
CA SER A 52 21.66 -8.04 -56.86
C SER A 52 22.20 -8.68 -55.59
N PHE A 53 21.33 -9.25 -54.73
CA PHE A 53 21.76 -10.07 -53.60
C PHE A 53 22.63 -11.27 -54.05
N LEU A 54 22.18 -12.05 -55.05
CA LEU A 54 22.94 -13.20 -55.52
C LEU A 54 24.29 -12.82 -56.15
N TYR A 55 24.38 -11.66 -56.81
CA TYR A 55 25.63 -11.15 -57.37
C TYR A 55 26.59 -10.67 -56.28
N LEU A 56 26.13 -9.84 -55.34
CA LEU A 56 26.95 -9.27 -54.27
C LEU A 56 27.33 -10.28 -53.18
N SER A 57 26.46 -11.25 -52.88
CA SER A 57 26.79 -12.35 -51.93
C SER A 57 27.85 -13.27 -52.49
N GLN A 58 27.86 -13.51 -53.80
CA GLN A 58 28.97 -14.19 -54.48
C GLN A 58 30.25 -13.33 -54.54
N ALA A 59 30.16 -12.00 -54.49
CA ALA A 59 31.35 -11.14 -54.45
C ALA A 59 31.99 -11.21 -53.05
N TYR A 60 31.27 -10.86 -52.00
CA TYR A 60 31.78 -10.77 -50.63
C TYR A 60 31.97 -12.12 -49.89
N HIS A 61 31.85 -13.26 -50.58
CA HIS A 61 31.97 -14.58 -49.95
C HIS A 61 33.42 -14.85 -49.51
N THR A 62 33.62 -15.24 -48.24
CA THR A 62 34.95 -15.38 -47.62
C THR A 62 35.90 -16.31 -48.37
N ASP A 63 35.37 -17.33 -49.04
CA ASP A 63 36.12 -18.28 -49.89
C ASP A 63 36.93 -17.58 -51.00
N LYS A 64 36.41 -16.49 -51.59
CA LYS A 64 37.14 -15.69 -52.60
C LYS A 64 38.24 -14.80 -52.02
N HIS A 65 38.13 -14.46 -50.73
CA HIS A 65 39.02 -13.54 -50.02
C HIS A 65 39.96 -14.27 -49.04
N GLY A 66 40.03 -15.61 -49.10
CA GLY A 66 40.81 -16.44 -48.17
C GLY A 66 42.33 -16.15 -48.15
N GLY A 67 42.87 -15.58 -49.22
CA GLY A 67 44.29 -15.17 -49.33
C GLY A 67 44.60 -13.72 -48.97
N GLU A 68 43.61 -12.91 -48.60
CA GLU A 68 43.79 -11.48 -48.31
C GLU A 68 44.11 -11.18 -46.83
N SER A 69 44.45 -9.93 -46.52
CA SER A 69 44.65 -9.47 -45.13
C SER A 69 43.40 -9.72 -44.28
N ARG A 70 43.59 -10.06 -43.00
CA ARG A 70 42.52 -10.25 -42.01
C ARG A 70 41.58 -9.05 -41.92
N GLU A 71 42.10 -7.84 -42.12
CA GLU A 71 41.34 -6.59 -42.14
C GLU A 71 40.33 -6.55 -43.30
N ILE A 72 40.73 -7.04 -44.48
CA ILE A 72 39.85 -7.10 -45.65
C ILE A 72 38.83 -8.22 -45.47
N GLN A 73 39.23 -9.37 -44.93
CA GLN A 73 38.31 -10.46 -44.58
C GLN A 73 37.24 -10.01 -43.56
N GLN A 74 37.61 -9.17 -42.58
CA GLN A 74 36.66 -8.56 -41.64
C GLN A 74 35.70 -7.60 -42.36
N LEU A 75 36.23 -6.69 -43.19
CA LEU A 75 35.41 -5.72 -43.94
C LEU A 75 34.43 -6.42 -44.91
N MET A 76 34.85 -7.46 -45.61
CA MET A 76 33.95 -8.24 -46.49
C MET A 76 32.88 -8.98 -45.70
N ASN A 77 33.20 -9.50 -44.51
CA ASN A 77 32.22 -10.13 -43.62
C ASN A 77 31.19 -9.12 -43.09
N GLU A 78 31.60 -7.92 -42.69
CA GLU A 78 30.69 -6.83 -42.30
C GLU A 78 29.77 -6.42 -43.46
N ARG A 79 30.31 -6.30 -44.68
CA ARG A 79 29.51 -6.02 -45.89
C ARG A 79 28.55 -7.16 -46.24
N PHE A 80 28.97 -8.41 -46.10
CA PHE A 80 28.11 -9.58 -46.32
C PHE A 80 26.95 -9.64 -45.30
N GLN A 81 27.20 -9.32 -44.03
CA GLN A 81 26.16 -9.23 -43.00
C GLN A 81 25.15 -8.11 -43.30
N GLN A 82 25.62 -6.91 -43.65
CA GLN A 82 24.76 -5.80 -44.09
C GLN A 82 23.92 -6.17 -45.31
N LEU A 83 24.50 -6.89 -46.27
CA LEU A 83 23.82 -7.38 -47.48
C LEU A 83 22.75 -8.43 -47.16
N GLN A 84 23.02 -9.34 -46.23
CA GLN A 84 22.08 -10.38 -45.78
C GLN A 84 20.90 -9.77 -45.01
N GLU A 85 21.15 -8.81 -44.13
CA GLU A 85 20.11 -8.05 -43.42
C GLU A 85 19.23 -7.28 -44.42
N ALA A 86 19.85 -6.56 -45.36
CA ALA A 86 19.15 -5.81 -46.40
C ALA A 86 18.23 -6.70 -47.26
N TYR A 87 18.71 -7.88 -47.68
CA TYR A 87 17.91 -8.83 -48.45
C TYR A 87 16.78 -9.46 -47.63
N MET A 88 17.01 -9.80 -46.36
CA MET A 88 15.98 -10.33 -45.46
C MET A 88 14.80 -9.35 -45.36
N ILE A 89 15.10 -8.07 -45.13
CA ILE A 89 14.10 -7.01 -44.91
C ILE A 89 13.39 -6.60 -46.21
N LEU A 90 14.09 -6.57 -47.35
CA LEU A 90 13.52 -6.13 -48.63
C LEU A 90 12.90 -7.26 -49.48
N SER A 91 13.06 -8.53 -49.07
CA SER A 91 12.38 -9.67 -49.71
C SER A 91 11.00 -9.97 -49.14
N ASP A 92 10.77 -9.74 -47.83
CA ASP A 92 9.43 -9.75 -47.23
C ASP A 92 8.70 -8.43 -47.52
N GLU A 93 7.51 -8.51 -48.13
CA GLU A 93 6.71 -7.33 -48.47
C GLU A 93 6.24 -6.55 -47.23
N LYS A 94 6.00 -7.20 -46.08
CA LYS A 94 5.62 -6.51 -44.85
C LYS A 94 6.79 -5.73 -44.25
N GLN A 95 7.98 -6.35 -44.18
CA GLN A 95 9.19 -5.69 -43.69
C GLN A 95 9.63 -4.54 -44.60
N ARG A 96 9.54 -4.73 -45.92
CA ARG A 96 9.78 -3.67 -46.90
C ARG A 96 8.81 -2.50 -46.73
N ALA A 97 7.51 -2.75 -46.63
CA ALA A 97 6.52 -1.69 -46.46
C ALA A 97 6.70 -0.88 -45.16
N ALA A 98 7.14 -1.53 -44.08
CA ALA A 98 7.49 -0.88 -42.82
C ALA A 98 8.78 -0.04 -42.92
N TYR A 99 9.78 -0.55 -43.66
CA TYR A 99 11.03 0.16 -43.93
C TYR A 99 10.81 1.39 -44.84
N ASP A 100 10.05 1.25 -45.92
CA ASP A 100 9.74 2.35 -46.85
C ASP A 100 8.99 3.50 -46.14
N ALA A 101 8.16 3.17 -45.15
CA ALA A 101 7.45 4.14 -44.32
C ALA A 101 8.37 4.87 -43.31
N VAL A 102 9.02 4.11 -42.42
CA VAL A 102 9.63 4.63 -41.16
C VAL A 102 11.14 4.34 -41.06
N GLY A 103 11.75 3.77 -42.09
CA GLY A 103 13.16 3.40 -42.12
C GLY A 103 13.47 2.20 -41.23
N SER A 104 14.72 2.07 -40.78
CA SER A 104 15.19 0.92 -39.98
C SER A 104 14.42 0.72 -38.67
N LYS A 105 13.88 1.79 -38.05
CA LYS A 105 12.97 1.69 -36.90
C LYS A 105 11.73 0.84 -37.22
N GLY A 106 11.16 1.03 -38.41
CA GLY A 106 9.88 0.43 -38.83
C GLY A 106 9.94 -1.09 -38.91
N VAL A 107 11.08 -1.64 -39.32
CA VAL A 107 11.35 -3.09 -39.37
C VAL A 107 11.11 -3.75 -38.01
N ASN A 108 11.60 -3.13 -36.93
CA ASN A 108 11.38 -3.65 -35.57
C ASN A 108 9.90 -3.58 -35.16
N MET A 109 9.15 -2.58 -35.65
CA MET A 109 7.71 -2.42 -35.37
C MET A 109 6.83 -3.45 -36.11
N VAL A 110 7.35 -4.15 -37.12
CA VAL A 110 6.61 -5.24 -37.82
C VAL A 110 6.16 -6.32 -36.83
N SER A 111 6.95 -6.55 -35.77
CA SER A 111 6.64 -7.50 -34.69
C SER A 111 5.42 -7.11 -33.83
N LEU A 112 4.91 -5.88 -33.96
CA LEU A 112 3.76 -5.34 -33.21
C LEU A 112 2.48 -5.25 -34.07
N LEU A 113 2.52 -5.71 -35.32
CA LEU A 113 1.39 -5.67 -36.23
C LEU A 113 0.41 -6.83 -35.96
N PRO A 114 -0.91 -6.59 -35.89
CA PRO A 114 -1.88 -7.66 -35.81
C PRO A 114 -1.90 -8.50 -37.11
N GLU A 115 -2.09 -9.80 -36.97
CA GLU A 115 -1.94 -10.78 -38.06
C GLU A 115 -2.87 -10.55 -39.27
N ASN A 116 -4.00 -9.88 -39.04
CA ASN A 116 -5.00 -9.55 -40.06
C ASN A 116 -4.53 -8.50 -41.09
N ILE A 117 -3.47 -7.73 -40.82
CA ILE A 117 -2.93 -6.77 -41.79
C ILE A 117 -2.06 -7.51 -42.82
N THR A 118 -2.61 -7.67 -44.02
CA THR A 118 -1.91 -8.26 -45.18
C THR A 118 -1.42 -7.23 -46.19
N LEU A 119 -2.11 -6.09 -46.34
CA LEU A 119 -1.84 -5.11 -47.37
C LEU A 119 -0.65 -4.22 -47.01
N SER A 120 0.34 -4.10 -47.90
CA SER A 120 1.55 -3.28 -47.70
C SER A 120 1.25 -1.80 -47.42
N LYS A 121 0.20 -1.23 -48.04
CA LYS A 121 -0.26 0.14 -47.73
C LYS A 121 -0.75 0.33 -46.29
N ASP A 122 -1.37 -0.69 -45.71
CA ASP A 122 -1.92 -0.64 -44.35
C ASP A 122 -0.85 -0.98 -43.30
N VAL A 123 0.12 -1.83 -43.64
CA VAL A 123 1.38 -1.96 -42.89
C VAL A 123 2.07 -0.59 -42.76
N ALA A 124 2.29 0.10 -43.88
CA ALA A 124 2.95 1.42 -43.88
C ALA A 124 2.19 2.44 -43.00
N ARG A 125 0.85 2.51 -43.13
CA ARG A 125 -0.01 3.35 -42.27
C ARG A 125 0.16 3.02 -40.79
N TYR A 126 0.01 1.75 -40.42
CA TYR A 126 0.07 1.31 -39.02
C TYR A 126 1.44 1.58 -38.40
N VAL A 127 2.53 1.36 -39.13
CA VAL A 127 3.89 1.65 -38.65
C VAL A 127 4.12 3.17 -38.46
N THR A 128 3.57 4.04 -39.32
CA THR A 128 3.60 5.50 -39.07
C THR A 128 2.72 5.96 -37.90
N MET A 129 1.69 5.18 -37.54
CA MET A 129 0.89 5.42 -36.34
C MET A 129 1.64 4.99 -35.08
N LEU A 130 2.28 3.81 -35.10
CA LEU A 130 3.13 3.31 -34.01
C LEU A 130 4.31 4.24 -33.73
N GLU A 131 4.95 4.82 -34.74
CA GLU A 131 6.02 5.80 -34.52
C GLU A 131 5.50 7.04 -33.78
N LYS A 132 4.37 7.61 -34.21
CA LYS A 132 3.75 8.77 -33.55
C LYS A 132 3.28 8.44 -32.13
N GLU A 133 2.75 7.26 -31.89
CA GLU A 133 2.38 6.79 -30.55
C GLU A 133 3.62 6.65 -29.65
N GLN A 134 4.72 6.09 -30.18
CA GLN A 134 6.00 6.06 -29.47
C GLN A 134 6.58 7.45 -29.22
N GLU A 135 6.40 8.42 -30.12
CA GLU A 135 6.80 9.82 -29.89
C GLU A 135 5.96 10.49 -28.80
N VAL A 136 4.64 10.31 -28.81
CA VAL A 136 3.73 10.81 -27.75
C VAL A 136 4.06 10.18 -26.40
N LEU A 137 4.27 8.86 -26.34
CA LEU A 137 4.68 8.17 -25.11
C LEU A 137 6.08 8.60 -24.64
N GLN A 138 7.01 8.91 -25.54
CA GLN A 138 8.31 9.48 -25.17
C GLN A 138 8.15 10.89 -24.60
N LEU A 139 7.32 11.74 -25.20
CA LEU A 139 7.01 13.08 -24.70
C LEU A 139 6.32 13.02 -23.32
N GLU A 140 5.36 12.12 -23.11
CA GLU A 140 4.71 11.92 -21.81
C GLU A 140 5.72 11.49 -20.73
N ASN A 141 6.59 10.52 -21.04
CA ASN A 141 7.64 10.09 -20.11
C ASN A 141 8.64 11.22 -19.79
N MET A 142 9.06 11.98 -20.81
CA MET A 142 9.93 13.16 -20.68
C MET A 142 9.28 14.33 -19.90
N LEU A 143 7.94 14.36 -19.81
CA LEU A 143 7.19 15.41 -19.13
C LEU A 143 6.49 14.93 -17.85
N SER A 144 6.83 13.73 -17.35
CA SER A 144 6.06 13.03 -16.30
C SER A 144 6.04 13.76 -14.94
N THR A 145 5.07 14.67 -14.78
CA THR A 145 4.75 15.35 -13.52
C THR A 145 4.04 14.42 -12.56
N ASN A 146 4.59 14.24 -11.36
CA ASN A 146 3.97 13.47 -10.29
C ASN A 146 3.72 14.37 -9.07
N SER A 147 2.48 14.81 -8.90
CA SER A 147 2.02 15.64 -7.79
C SER A 147 1.31 14.79 -6.72
N ILE A 148 1.95 14.62 -5.57
CA ILE A 148 1.39 13.92 -4.40
C ILE A 148 0.97 14.96 -3.37
N ILE A 149 -0.32 15.02 -3.07
CA ILE A 149 -0.88 15.78 -1.94
C ILE A 149 -1.27 14.79 -0.85
N LYS A 150 -0.75 14.97 0.36
CA LYS A 150 -1.15 14.25 1.57
C LYS A 150 -1.77 15.23 2.54
N LEU A 151 -3.00 14.94 2.95
CA LEU A 151 -3.73 15.67 3.98
C LEU A 151 -3.82 14.76 5.21
N SER A 152 -3.45 15.27 6.38
CA SER A 152 -3.49 14.53 7.64
C SER A 152 -4.42 15.23 8.61
N TYR A 153 -5.56 14.59 8.87
CA TYR A 153 -6.59 15.05 9.80
C TYR A 153 -6.41 14.39 11.17
N SER A 154 -6.98 14.97 12.22
CA SER A 154 -7.05 14.32 13.53
C SER A 154 -8.40 14.57 14.19
N ILE A 155 -9.12 13.49 14.44
CA ILE A 155 -10.47 13.49 15.03
C ILE A 155 -10.38 13.50 16.57
N ALA A 156 -9.17 13.48 17.15
CA ALA A 156 -8.95 13.43 18.60
C ALA A 156 -9.69 14.52 19.39
N GLN A 157 -9.90 15.69 18.81
CA GLN A 157 -10.64 16.80 19.44
C GLN A 157 -12.14 16.52 19.66
N LEU A 158 -12.75 15.60 18.91
CA LEU A 158 -14.12 15.14 19.17
C LEU A 158 -14.19 14.26 20.43
N PHE A 159 -13.11 13.52 20.73
CA PHE A 159 -13.04 12.55 21.83
C PHE A 159 -12.42 13.09 23.12
N ILE A 160 -11.74 14.25 23.07
CA ILE A 160 -11.34 14.97 24.28
C ILE A 160 -12.61 15.59 24.89
N PRO A 161 -13.05 15.16 26.10
CA PRO A 161 -14.17 15.79 26.78
C PRO A 161 -13.80 17.25 27.11
N ASN A 162 -14.78 18.14 27.07
CA ASN A 162 -14.58 19.46 27.65
C ASN A 162 -14.48 19.27 29.16
N VAL A 163 -13.28 19.35 29.72
CA VAL A 163 -13.09 19.67 31.13
C VAL A 163 -13.45 21.14 31.31
N ALA A 164 -14.75 21.42 31.21
CA ALA A 164 -15.34 22.59 31.85
C ALA A 164 -15.15 22.43 33.36
N ASN A 165 -15.20 23.56 34.09
CA ASN A 165 -14.69 23.63 35.46
C ASN A 165 -15.56 22.91 36.50
N ASP A 166 -15.54 21.58 36.52
CA ASP A 166 -15.86 20.75 37.69
C ASP A 166 -14.72 20.88 38.72
N ALA A 167 -14.45 22.13 39.12
CA ALA A 167 -13.44 22.51 40.10
C ALA A 167 -13.93 22.25 41.54
N SER A 168 -14.61 21.12 41.76
CA SER A 168 -15.10 20.63 43.04
C SER A 168 -14.17 19.55 43.60
N SER A 169 -12.86 19.84 43.62
CA SER A 169 -11.89 19.13 44.46
C SER A 169 -11.14 20.18 45.28
N PRO A 170 -11.18 20.12 46.62
CA PRO A 170 -10.75 21.22 47.46
C PRO A 170 -9.23 21.39 47.43
N SER A 171 -8.77 22.64 47.47
CA SER A 171 -7.37 22.98 47.71
C SER A 171 -6.90 22.38 49.06
N PRO A 172 -5.72 21.74 49.13
CA PRO A 172 -5.21 21.18 50.37
C PRO A 172 -4.97 22.29 51.41
N PRO A 173 -5.10 21.98 52.72
CA PRO A 173 -4.90 22.97 53.78
C PRO A 173 -3.46 23.49 53.80
N PRO A 174 -3.24 24.76 54.21
CA PRO A 174 -1.93 25.39 54.18
C PRO A 174 -0.96 24.72 55.18
N HIS A 175 0.24 24.41 54.73
CA HIS A 175 1.32 23.99 55.63
C HIS A 175 1.73 25.15 56.54
N PRO A 176 1.78 24.98 57.87
CA PRO A 176 2.20 26.03 58.79
C PRO A 176 3.69 26.36 58.59
N SER A 177 4.01 27.65 58.59
CA SER A 177 5.36 28.15 58.39
C SER A 177 6.19 28.08 59.68
N LEU A 178 7.44 27.64 59.56
CA LEU A 178 8.39 27.57 60.67
C LEU A 178 8.87 28.96 61.09
N LYS A 179 8.50 29.39 62.29
CA LYS A 179 9.19 30.42 63.11
C LYS A 179 9.16 29.94 64.58
N GLU A 180 10.32 29.76 65.20
CA GLU A 180 10.88 30.70 66.20
C GLU A 180 9.94 30.80 67.42
N LYS A 181 10.17 29.96 68.44
CA LYS A 181 10.99 30.29 69.62
C LYS A 181 10.48 31.52 70.38
N GLU A 182 9.83 31.31 71.53
CA GLU A 182 10.40 31.61 72.86
C GLU A 182 9.50 31.04 73.97
N ASP A 183 9.96 31.13 75.22
CA ASP A 183 9.52 30.32 76.36
C ASP A 183 8.27 30.86 77.06
N GLY A 184 7.57 30.00 77.82
CA GLY A 184 6.40 30.42 78.62
C GLY A 184 5.54 29.27 79.16
N GLU A 185 5.86 28.80 80.36
CA GLU A 185 4.92 27.99 81.17
C GLU A 185 3.94 28.93 81.91
N GLU A 186 2.62 28.68 81.84
CA GLU A 186 1.66 28.79 82.97
C GLU A 186 0.18 28.61 82.56
N GLY A 187 -0.68 28.27 83.52
CA GLY A 187 -1.91 29.08 83.72
C GLY A 187 -3.20 28.73 82.97
N SER A 188 -3.79 27.55 83.22
CA SER A 188 -5.24 27.31 83.39
C SER A 188 -6.31 28.36 82.95
N VAL A 189 -7.14 27.95 81.97
CA VAL A 189 -8.62 28.12 81.83
C VAL A 189 -9.35 29.16 82.72
N PRO A 190 -10.02 30.15 82.09
CA PRO A 190 -11.49 30.34 82.22
C PRO A 190 -12.20 30.27 80.85
N LYS A 191 -13.38 29.65 80.67
CA LYS A 191 -14.74 30.03 81.14
C LYS A 191 -15.26 31.39 80.63
N ASN A 192 -15.93 31.35 79.47
CA ASN A 192 -17.15 32.13 79.13
C ASN A 192 -18.15 31.09 78.55
N MET A 193 -19.41 30.89 78.95
CA MET A 193 -20.41 31.63 79.74
C MET A 193 -21.34 32.58 78.95
N SER A 194 -22.27 31.97 78.21
CA SER A 194 -23.59 32.51 77.83
C SER A 194 -24.48 31.30 77.47
N THR A 195 -25.54 30.85 78.16
CA THR A 195 -26.66 31.46 78.93
C THR A 195 -27.81 32.04 78.09
N THR A 196 -28.50 31.14 77.38
CA THR A 196 -29.93 31.20 76.97
C THR A 196 -30.36 29.74 76.79
N GLU A 197 -30.98 29.02 77.73
CA GLU A 197 -32.26 29.19 78.46
C GLU A 197 -33.55 29.03 77.62
N ALA A 198 -34.42 28.14 78.13
CA ALA A 198 -35.89 28.09 78.01
C ALA A 198 -36.59 27.80 76.65
N ALA A 199 -36.75 26.51 76.32
CA ALA A 199 -38.06 25.80 76.19
C ALA A 199 -37.79 24.31 75.85
N ARG A 200 -38.24 23.26 76.56
CA ARG A 200 -39.55 22.88 77.17
C ARG A 200 -40.58 22.27 76.20
N GLU A 201 -40.37 21.00 75.88
CA GLU A 201 -41.35 19.89 75.85
C GLU A 201 -40.51 18.59 75.96
N ARG A 202 -40.79 17.58 76.81
CA ARG A 202 -42.01 16.96 77.37
C ARG A 202 -42.73 15.99 76.42
N ASP A 203 -42.83 14.69 76.70
CA ASP A 203 -42.11 13.88 77.74
C ASP A 203 -41.20 12.80 77.10
N GLU A 204 -41.29 11.47 77.20
CA GLU A 204 -42.21 10.50 77.84
C GLU A 204 -41.41 9.21 78.18
N GLU A 205 -42.06 8.09 78.52
CA GLU A 205 -41.47 6.87 79.14
C GLU A 205 -41.06 5.76 78.13
N GLY A 206 -40.31 4.71 78.48
CA GLY A 206 -39.61 4.43 79.76
C GLY A 206 -39.66 2.97 80.25
N ASP A 207 -39.25 1.98 79.44
CA ASP A 207 -39.08 0.56 79.81
C ASP A 207 -38.10 -0.10 78.81
N GLY A 208 -37.32 -1.15 79.07
CA GLY A 208 -37.07 -1.96 80.29
C GLY A 208 -36.31 -3.23 79.90
N ASP A 209 -35.26 -3.61 80.66
CA ASP A 209 -34.51 -4.88 80.56
C ASP A 209 -33.80 -5.24 79.22
N GLU A 210 -32.72 -6.04 79.14
CA GLU A 210 -31.76 -6.47 80.16
C GLU A 210 -30.34 -6.70 79.55
N LYS A 211 -29.34 -6.87 80.44
CA LYS A 211 -28.00 -7.49 80.30
C LYS A 211 -27.52 -7.89 78.88
N ASN A 212 -26.46 -7.30 78.31
CA ASN A 212 -25.03 -7.40 78.68
C ASN A 212 -24.36 -8.74 78.31
N VAL A 213 -23.09 -8.68 77.85
CA VAL A 213 -22.19 -9.79 77.44
C VAL A 213 -22.58 -10.45 76.09
N ASP A 214 -21.69 -10.75 75.13
CA ASP A 214 -20.22 -10.70 75.09
C ASP A 214 -19.64 -10.06 73.80
N ARG A 215 -18.30 -9.93 73.76
CA ARG A 215 -17.50 -9.48 72.63
C ARG A 215 -17.12 -10.61 71.67
N SER A 216 -16.80 -10.19 70.44
CA SER A 216 -15.63 -10.62 69.62
C SER A 216 -15.88 -11.31 68.26
N VAL A 217 -15.30 -10.68 67.23
CA VAL A 217 -14.56 -11.25 66.08
C VAL A 217 -15.27 -12.21 65.10
N ALA A 218 -15.46 -11.69 63.87
CA ALA A 218 -15.54 -12.39 62.57
C ALA A 218 -16.67 -13.45 62.36
N SER A 219 -17.42 -13.46 61.26
CA SER A 219 -16.96 -13.23 59.88
C SER A 219 -18.12 -12.93 58.91
N SER A 220 -17.83 -12.84 57.60
CA SER A 220 -18.76 -12.49 56.52
C SER A 220 -19.82 -13.57 56.22
N GLY A 221 -21.08 -13.16 56.00
CA GLY A 221 -22.08 -14.05 55.39
C GLY A 221 -23.41 -13.40 54.96
N THR A 222 -23.91 -13.86 53.81
CA THR A 222 -25.34 -13.91 53.40
C THR A 222 -25.93 -12.79 52.51
N LYS A 223 -25.98 -13.11 51.20
CA LYS A 223 -27.03 -12.82 50.18
C LYS A 223 -27.34 -11.37 49.75
N ALA A 224 -27.23 -11.15 48.43
CA ALA A 224 -27.79 -9.99 47.73
C ALA A 224 -29.28 -10.20 47.35
N PRO A 225 -30.09 -9.13 47.25
CA PRO A 225 -31.47 -9.18 46.77
C PRO A 225 -31.58 -8.98 45.24
N THR A 226 -32.42 -9.75 44.57
CA THR A 226 -32.67 -9.63 43.13
C THR A 226 -33.92 -8.79 42.86
N LYS A 227 -33.79 -7.61 42.22
CA LYS A 227 -34.92 -6.90 41.60
C LYS A 227 -34.53 -6.33 40.24
N THR A 228 -35.13 -6.90 39.19
CA THR A 228 -35.00 -6.42 37.81
C THR A 228 -35.65 -5.06 37.66
N SER A 229 -34.95 -4.10 37.06
CA SER A 229 -35.50 -2.83 36.58
C SER A 229 -35.17 -2.68 35.11
N GLN A 230 -36.16 -2.31 34.30
CA GLN A 230 -36.03 -2.25 32.84
C GLN A 230 -35.39 -0.92 32.43
N MET A 231 -34.41 -0.95 31.54
CA MET A 231 -33.79 0.26 31.00
C MET A 231 -34.74 0.98 30.03
N SER A 232 -35.09 2.22 30.33
CA SER A 232 -35.83 3.08 29.39
C SER A 232 -34.90 3.57 28.29
N MET A 233 -35.27 3.31 27.03
CA MET A 233 -34.57 3.83 25.86
C MET A 233 -35.00 5.30 25.66
N GLN A 234 -34.08 6.26 25.81
CA GLN A 234 -34.34 7.67 25.54
C GLN A 234 -33.39 8.25 24.48
N ASN A 235 -34.00 8.99 23.55
CA ASN A 235 -33.42 10.07 22.75
C ASN A 235 -32.41 9.70 21.65
N THR A 236 -32.87 8.94 20.65
CA THR A 236 -32.25 8.88 19.31
C THR A 236 -32.47 10.20 18.55
N GLN A 237 -31.44 11.05 18.46
CA GLN A 237 -31.54 12.41 17.87
C GLN A 237 -31.58 12.47 16.32
N MET A 238 -31.41 11.33 15.65
CA MET A 238 -31.42 11.19 14.19
C MET A 238 -32.43 10.11 13.78
N GLN A 239 -33.22 10.38 12.76
CA GLN A 239 -34.04 9.38 12.07
C GLN A 239 -33.38 9.00 10.74
N VAL A 240 -33.48 7.73 10.35
CA VAL A 240 -33.05 7.28 9.03
C VAL A 240 -34.26 7.29 8.11
N GLN A 241 -34.21 8.07 7.03
CA GLN A 241 -35.24 8.11 6.01
C GLN A 241 -34.67 7.63 4.67
N LEU A 242 -35.48 6.88 3.92
CA LEU A 242 -35.14 6.41 2.59
C LEU A 242 -35.60 7.47 1.57
N VAL A 243 -34.65 8.17 0.97
CA VAL A 243 -34.90 9.29 0.04
C VAL A 243 -34.36 8.92 -1.33
N LYS A 244 -35.15 9.16 -2.37
CA LYS A 244 -34.77 8.84 -3.74
C LYS A 244 -34.04 10.05 -4.36
N LEU A 245 -32.76 9.90 -4.62
CA LEU A 245 -31.85 10.95 -5.13
C LEU A 245 -31.17 10.42 -6.39
N ASP A 246 -31.26 11.19 -7.48
CA ASP A 246 -30.76 10.83 -8.81
C ASP A 246 -31.27 9.45 -9.30
N GLY A 247 -32.54 9.14 -8.97
CA GLY A 247 -33.21 7.88 -9.28
C GLY A 247 -32.90 6.72 -8.32
N GLU A 248 -31.81 6.79 -7.57
CA GLU A 248 -31.41 5.76 -6.60
C GLU A 248 -32.04 5.97 -5.21
N GLU A 249 -32.42 4.87 -4.57
CA GLU A 249 -32.89 4.87 -3.18
C GLU A 249 -31.71 4.89 -2.21
N ARG A 250 -31.55 6.00 -1.47
CA ARG A 250 -30.42 6.22 -0.56
C ARG A 250 -30.91 6.51 0.86
N LEU A 251 -30.23 5.91 1.84
CA LEU A 251 -30.52 6.12 3.26
C LEU A 251 -29.89 7.44 3.73
N VAL A 252 -30.73 8.43 4.02
CA VAL A 252 -30.33 9.75 4.51
C VAL A 252 -30.68 9.86 6.00
N LEU A 253 -29.70 10.30 6.80
CA LEU A 253 -29.92 10.63 8.21
C LEU A 253 -30.52 12.02 8.32
N VAL A 254 -31.80 12.09 8.67
CA VAL A 254 -32.55 13.33 8.88
C VAL A 254 -32.60 13.61 10.39
N PRO A 255 -32.20 14.81 10.86
CA PRO A 255 -32.29 15.16 12.28
C PRO A 255 -33.75 15.22 12.76
N SER A 256 -33.98 15.00 14.06
CA SER A 256 -35.33 15.18 14.63
C SER A 256 -35.81 16.64 14.51
N PRO A 257 -37.13 16.90 14.43
CA PRO A 257 -37.67 18.26 14.33
C PRO A 257 -37.30 19.15 15.53
N GLU A 258 -37.07 18.56 16.71
CA GLU A 258 -36.51 19.24 17.88
C GLU A 258 -35.10 19.79 17.61
N LEU A 259 -34.22 18.95 17.02
CA LEU A 259 -32.87 19.36 16.65
C LEU A 259 -32.89 20.40 15.51
N GLU A 260 -33.79 20.26 14.54
CA GLU A 260 -33.95 21.24 13.47
C GLU A 260 -34.44 22.60 14.00
N GLY A 261 -35.42 22.62 14.90
CA GLY A 261 -35.87 23.84 15.57
C GLY A 261 -34.74 24.51 16.36
N MET A 262 -33.96 23.73 17.11
CA MET A 262 -32.80 24.22 17.85
C MET A 262 -31.70 24.77 16.94
N LEU A 263 -31.46 24.15 15.77
CA LEU A 263 -30.54 24.65 14.74
C LEU A 263 -31.05 25.94 14.10
N ARG A 264 -32.33 26.04 13.74
CA ARG A 264 -32.95 27.26 13.20
C ARG A 264 -32.85 28.43 14.17
N GLN A 265 -33.13 28.20 15.46
CA GLN A 265 -32.97 29.20 16.51
C GLN A 265 -31.51 29.67 16.64
N ARG A 266 -30.54 28.76 16.53
CA ARG A 266 -29.11 29.09 16.58
C ARG A 266 -28.63 29.87 15.35
N MET A 267 -29.17 29.57 14.17
CA MET A 267 -28.87 30.30 12.93
C MET A 267 -29.43 31.73 12.98
N GLY A 268 -30.65 31.92 13.47
CA GLY A 268 -31.23 33.26 13.66
C GLY A 268 -30.45 34.14 14.65
N ALA A 269 -29.89 33.54 15.71
CA ALA A 269 -29.11 34.24 16.72
C ALA A 269 -27.75 34.79 16.23
N LEU A 270 -27.28 34.42 15.03
CA LEU A 270 -26.00 34.89 14.48
C LEU A 270 -26.08 36.30 13.84
N GLY A 271 -27.26 36.93 13.78
CA GLY A 271 -27.44 38.22 13.11
C GLY A 271 -26.84 39.44 13.83
N HIS A 272 -26.63 39.39 15.16
CA HIS A 272 -26.25 40.57 15.94
C HIS A 272 -25.21 40.28 17.04
N THR A 273 -23.93 40.46 16.73
CA THR A 273 -22.96 41.20 17.57
C THR A 273 -21.64 41.35 16.81
N ALA A 274 -21.22 42.58 16.55
CA ALA A 274 -19.94 42.92 15.92
C ALA A 274 -18.98 43.58 16.92
N SER A 275 -17.75 43.84 16.47
CA SER A 275 -16.65 44.51 17.19
C SER A 275 -16.11 43.83 18.47
N HIS A 276 -15.09 42.99 18.31
CA HIS A 276 -13.77 43.22 18.93
C HIS A 276 -12.68 42.38 18.23
N VAL A 277 -11.44 42.88 18.16
CA VAL A 277 -10.34 42.23 17.44
C VAL A 277 -9.60 41.24 18.35
N PRO A 278 -9.38 39.96 17.95
CA PRO A 278 -8.84 38.93 18.83
C PRO A 278 -7.31 38.87 18.87
N SER A 279 -6.73 39.00 20.06
CA SER A 279 -5.36 38.55 20.37
C SER A 279 -5.29 37.02 20.40
N VAL A 280 -4.15 36.43 20.00
CA VAL A 280 -3.98 34.97 19.86
C VAL A 280 -3.95 34.24 21.22
N SER A 281 -5.13 33.90 21.74
CA SER A 281 -5.28 33.04 22.92
C SER A 281 -5.13 31.55 22.56
N ARG A 282 -4.91 30.71 23.58
CA ARG A 282 -5.04 29.24 23.47
C ARG A 282 -6.42 28.87 22.87
N PRO A 283 -6.56 27.72 22.17
CA PRO A 283 -7.86 27.24 21.71
C PRO A 283 -8.81 27.14 22.92
N PRO A 284 -10.00 27.75 22.87
CA PRO A 284 -10.88 27.83 24.04
C PRO A 284 -11.36 26.44 24.46
N SER A 285 -11.26 26.12 25.74
CA SER A 285 -11.78 24.87 26.32
C SER A 285 -13.30 24.75 26.23
N SER A 286 -13.99 25.84 25.91
CA SER A 286 -15.41 25.94 25.59
C SER A 286 -15.75 25.77 24.11
N ALA A 287 -14.82 25.29 23.27
CA ALA A 287 -15.04 25.09 21.83
C ALA A 287 -16.35 24.31 21.56
N THR A 288 -17.25 24.93 20.79
CA THR A 288 -18.57 24.38 20.49
C THR A 288 -18.47 23.11 19.66
N LEU A 289 -19.52 22.27 19.63
CA LEU A 289 -19.53 21.05 18.81
C LEU A 289 -19.27 21.38 17.33
N MET A 290 -19.79 22.51 16.82
CA MET A 290 -19.48 22.99 15.47
C MET A 290 -18.02 23.41 15.29
N GLN A 291 -17.40 24.08 16.27
CA GLN A 291 -15.97 24.40 16.22
C GLN A 291 -15.10 23.15 16.28
N LYS A 292 -15.47 22.14 17.09
CA LYS A 292 -14.80 20.83 17.13
C LYS A 292 -14.91 20.08 15.81
N LEU A 293 -16.09 20.06 15.18
CA LEU A 293 -16.28 19.49 13.85
C LEU A 293 -15.46 20.24 12.79
N PHE A 294 -15.46 21.57 12.80
CA PHE A 294 -14.69 22.39 11.87
C PHE A 294 -13.18 22.15 12.01
N LEU A 295 -12.66 22.11 13.24
CA LEU A 295 -11.24 21.80 13.50
C LEU A 295 -10.88 20.35 13.14
N ALA A 296 -11.78 19.39 13.28
CA ALA A 296 -11.58 18.01 12.81
C ALA A 296 -11.62 17.89 11.28
N ALA A 297 -12.36 18.78 10.61
CA ALA A 297 -12.41 18.90 9.15
C ALA A 297 -11.23 19.67 8.54
N LEU A 298 -10.41 20.34 9.36
CA LEU A 298 -9.17 20.98 8.92
C LEU A 298 -7.97 20.00 8.97
N PRO A 299 -7.10 19.97 7.94
CA PRO A 299 -5.91 19.12 7.97
C PRO A 299 -4.86 19.71 8.93
N GLN A 300 -4.51 18.96 9.98
CA GLN A 300 -3.42 19.30 10.90
C GLN A 300 -2.05 19.34 10.21
N ALA A 301 -1.87 18.54 9.17
CA ALA A 301 -0.74 18.66 8.26
C ALA A 301 -1.16 18.58 6.80
N ILE A 302 -0.59 19.47 5.99
CA ILE A 302 -0.64 19.44 4.53
C ILE A 302 0.78 19.15 4.06
N PHE A 303 0.97 18.11 3.25
CA PHE A 303 2.23 17.82 2.57
C PHE A 303 1.97 17.77 1.06
N PHE A 304 2.46 18.79 0.35
CA PHE A 304 2.49 18.87 -1.10
C PHE A 304 3.87 18.49 -1.59
N ARG A 305 3.94 17.56 -2.55
CA ARG A 305 5.16 17.22 -3.28
C ARG A 305 4.83 17.18 -4.76
N ASN A 306 5.33 18.15 -5.53
CA ASN A 306 5.44 18.00 -6.98
C ASN A 306 6.83 17.47 -7.31
N SER A 307 6.94 16.52 -8.24
CA SER A 307 8.20 16.25 -8.92
C SER A 307 8.00 16.03 -10.41
N PHE A 308 8.76 16.78 -11.20
CA PHE A 308 8.85 16.67 -12.65
C PHE A 308 10.09 15.86 -12.99
N LYS A 309 9.95 14.81 -13.81
CA LYS A 309 11.08 14.07 -14.35
C LYS A 309 11.27 14.42 -15.82
N HIS A 310 12.51 14.67 -16.20
CA HIS A 310 12.96 14.79 -17.57
C HIS A 310 14.03 13.72 -17.82
N GLU A 311 13.79 12.86 -18.80
CA GLU A 311 14.76 11.89 -19.30
C GLU A 311 15.52 12.54 -20.47
N LEU A 312 16.86 12.51 -20.43
CA LEU A 312 17.75 13.04 -21.46
C LEU A 312 18.62 11.90 -21.98
N LYS A 313 18.53 11.63 -23.28
CA LYS A 313 19.28 10.55 -23.92
C LYS A 313 20.74 10.99 -24.18
N PRO A 314 21.73 10.09 -24.04
CA PRO A 314 21.66 8.76 -23.43
C PRO A 314 21.86 8.81 -21.89
N ASN A 315 20.97 8.16 -21.15
CA ASN A 315 21.14 7.76 -19.75
C ASN A 315 21.35 8.88 -18.71
N LEU A 316 20.84 10.10 -18.94
CA LEU A 316 20.89 11.22 -17.99
C LEU A 316 19.47 11.65 -17.58
N ASN A 317 19.10 11.41 -16.33
CA ASN A 317 17.75 11.64 -15.81
C ASN A 317 17.74 12.73 -14.74
N MET A 318 16.98 13.80 -14.99
CA MET A 318 16.82 14.95 -14.11
C MET A 318 15.43 14.94 -13.48
N GLN A 319 15.35 14.85 -12.16
CA GLN A 319 14.10 14.97 -11.40
C GLN A 319 14.12 16.25 -10.57
N PHE A 320 13.31 17.23 -10.96
CA PHE A 320 13.02 18.41 -10.16
C PHE A 320 12.00 18.07 -9.07
N LEU A 321 12.13 18.66 -7.89
CA LEU A 321 11.40 18.27 -6.69
C LEU A 321 11.03 19.51 -5.85
N THR A 322 9.75 19.84 -5.79
CA THR A 322 9.21 20.90 -4.93
C THR A 322 8.41 20.28 -3.81
N ILE A 323 8.80 20.55 -2.57
CA ILE A 323 8.11 20.10 -1.36
C ILE A 323 7.67 21.33 -0.57
N ALA A 324 6.37 21.40 -0.28
CA ALA A 324 5.81 22.34 0.67
C ALA A 324 5.02 21.54 1.71
N SER A 325 5.40 21.66 2.99
CA SER A 325 4.67 21.02 4.08
C SER A 325 4.40 21.98 5.22
N HIS A 326 3.16 22.00 5.68
CA HIS A 326 2.67 22.79 6.80
C HIS A 326 2.18 21.83 7.89
N GLN A 327 2.72 21.94 9.11
CA GLN A 327 2.28 21.14 10.26
C GLN A 327 2.27 22.01 11.53
N GLY A 328 1.07 22.33 12.03
CA GLY A 328 0.92 23.36 13.07
C GLY A 328 1.61 24.67 12.65
N SER A 329 2.39 25.29 13.54
CA SER A 329 3.17 26.49 13.22
C SER A 329 4.43 26.24 12.37
N ARG A 330 4.74 25.00 11.98
CA ARG A 330 5.96 24.65 11.24
C ARG A 330 5.68 24.53 9.74
N MET A 331 5.94 25.62 9.01
CA MET A 331 6.05 25.57 7.55
C MET A 331 7.46 25.15 7.13
N HIS A 332 7.53 24.29 6.12
CA HIS A 332 8.75 23.86 5.44
C HIS A 332 8.50 23.90 3.93
N VAL A 333 9.02 24.94 3.27
CA VAL A 333 9.07 25.02 1.80
C VAL A 333 10.50 24.75 1.35
N GLY A 334 10.66 23.99 0.27
CA GLY A 334 11.93 23.75 -0.38
C GLY A 334 11.79 23.22 -1.80
N CYS A 335 12.72 23.62 -2.65
CA CYS A 335 12.89 23.12 -4.01
C CYS A 335 14.16 22.25 -4.10
N GLY A 336 14.35 21.58 -5.22
CA GLY A 336 15.51 20.74 -5.41
C GLY A 336 15.56 20.09 -6.78
N GLY A 337 16.71 19.54 -7.10
CA GLY A 337 16.96 18.74 -8.29
C GLY A 337 17.74 17.49 -7.92
N LYS A 338 17.38 16.37 -8.53
CA LYS A 338 18.13 15.12 -8.54
C LYS A 338 18.58 14.84 -9.97
N LEU A 339 19.87 14.89 -10.20
CA LEU A 339 20.53 14.39 -11.41
C LEU A 339 20.91 12.93 -11.18
N SER A 340 20.65 12.06 -12.16
CA SER A 340 21.08 10.66 -12.15
C SER A 340 21.62 10.28 -13.53
N TYR A 341 22.87 9.84 -13.59
CA TYR A 341 23.61 9.56 -14.82
C TYR A 341 24.20 8.15 -14.79
N VAL A 342 23.94 7.34 -15.83
CA VAL A 342 24.35 5.94 -15.91
C VAL A 342 25.10 5.71 -17.24
N PRO A 343 26.40 6.06 -17.32
CA PRO A 343 27.18 5.88 -18.55
C PRO A 343 27.26 4.41 -18.98
N ASP A 344 27.52 3.52 -18.03
CA ASP A 344 27.69 2.09 -18.24
C ASP A 344 26.70 1.32 -17.37
N ALA A 345 26.34 0.09 -17.75
CA ALA A 345 25.65 -0.86 -16.85
C ALA A 345 26.41 -1.10 -15.52
N ILE A 346 27.73 -0.82 -15.50
CA ILE A 346 28.63 -0.98 -14.36
C ILE A 346 28.60 0.23 -13.41
N ARG A 347 28.26 1.45 -13.87
CA ARG A 347 28.48 2.70 -13.12
C ARG A 347 27.26 3.62 -13.16
N GLY A 348 26.79 4.04 -11.99
CA GLY A 348 25.74 5.04 -11.83
C GLY A 348 26.14 6.15 -10.87
N TYR A 349 25.78 7.39 -11.20
CA TYR A 349 26.01 8.57 -10.38
C TYR A 349 24.67 9.27 -10.11
N GLU A 350 24.44 9.71 -8.88
CA GLU A 350 23.24 10.43 -8.46
C GLU A 350 23.67 11.63 -7.61
N ALA A 351 23.47 12.84 -8.12
CA ALA A 351 23.65 14.08 -7.37
C ALA A 351 22.28 14.67 -7.05
N SER A 352 22.04 15.08 -5.81
CA SER A 352 20.80 15.78 -5.46
C SER A 352 21.08 17.01 -4.59
N CYS A 353 20.45 18.12 -4.96
CA CYS A 353 20.42 19.35 -4.19
C CYS A 353 18.99 19.55 -3.69
N GLN A 354 18.82 19.84 -2.40
CA GLN A 354 17.55 20.25 -1.82
C GLN A 354 17.76 21.54 -1.03
N VAL A 355 17.22 22.64 -1.53
CA VAL A 355 17.23 23.96 -0.88
C VAL A 355 15.94 24.10 -0.07
N SER A 356 16.04 24.61 1.15
CA SER A 356 14.88 24.89 2.01
C SER A 356 15.10 26.15 2.83
N LEU A 357 14.03 26.71 3.39
CA LEU A 357 14.08 27.87 4.30
C LEU A 357 14.98 27.67 5.55
N LYS A 358 15.37 26.42 5.86
CA LYS A 358 16.27 26.09 7.00
C LYS A 358 17.68 25.69 6.55
N GLY A 359 18.01 25.86 5.28
CA GLY A 359 19.31 25.52 4.69
C GLY A 359 19.20 24.67 3.42
N MET A 360 20.31 24.66 2.68
CA MET A 360 20.55 23.74 1.57
C MET A 360 21.19 22.44 2.07
N ARG A 361 20.83 21.31 1.46
CA ARG A 361 21.46 20.00 1.64
C ARG A 361 21.89 19.45 0.29
N LEU A 362 23.16 19.09 0.17
CA LEU A 362 23.71 18.44 -1.03
C LEU A 362 23.96 16.96 -0.73
N LYS A 363 23.62 16.07 -1.67
CA LYS A 363 23.85 14.62 -1.54
C LYS A 363 24.43 14.07 -2.82
N PHE A 364 25.57 13.41 -2.75
CA PHE A 364 26.20 12.74 -3.87
C PHE A 364 26.28 11.24 -3.60
N SER A 365 25.61 10.42 -4.41
CA SER A 365 25.64 8.97 -4.36
C SER A 365 26.29 8.42 -5.63
N ARG A 366 27.30 7.57 -5.49
CA ARG A 366 27.89 6.79 -6.59
C ARG A 366 27.58 5.33 -6.35
N PHE A 367 27.00 4.67 -7.35
CA PHE A 367 26.80 3.24 -7.44
C PHE A 367 27.79 2.64 -8.45
N ARG A 368 28.36 1.49 -8.13
CA ARG A 368 29.25 0.75 -9.03
C ARG A 368 29.08 -0.75 -8.81
N GLU A 369 28.74 -1.50 -9.84
CA GLU A 369 28.94 -2.95 -9.81
C GLU A 369 30.45 -3.24 -9.87
N LEU A 370 30.93 -4.10 -8.98
CA LEU A 370 32.33 -4.54 -8.92
C LEU A 370 32.53 -5.83 -9.70
N ASN A 371 31.51 -6.71 -9.67
CA ASN A 371 31.31 -7.87 -10.52
C ASN A 371 29.83 -8.31 -10.40
N ALA A 372 29.44 -9.38 -11.09
CA ALA A 372 28.05 -9.85 -11.10
C ALA A 372 27.44 -10.11 -9.70
N LEU A 373 28.26 -10.41 -8.68
CA LEU A 373 27.81 -10.69 -7.31
C LEU A 373 27.89 -9.47 -6.37
N TRP A 374 28.84 -8.56 -6.57
CA TRP A 374 29.14 -7.47 -5.62
C TRP A 374 28.91 -6.09 -6.24
N SER A 375 28.25 -5.20 -5.50
CA SER A 375 28.14 -3.79 -5.88
C SER A 375 28.36 -2.85 -4.69
N LEU A 376 28.91 -1.67 -4.97
CA LEU A 376 29.32 -0.67 -4.00
C LEU A 376 28.50 0.61 -4.20
N LYS A 377 27.92 1.14 -3.13
CA LYS A 377 27.20 2.41 -3.12
C LYS A 377 27.79 3.34 -2.06
N THR A 378 28.50 4.37 -2.49
CA THR A 378 29.07 5.41 -1.63
C THR A 378 28.18 6.66 -1.69
N LYS A 379 27.61 7.09 -0.55
CA LYS A 379 26.82 8.33 -0.43
C LYS A 379 27.55 9.34 0.45
N LEU A 380 27.56 10.60 0.05
CA LEU A 380 28.07 11.74 0.81
C LEU A 380 26.90 12.70 1.04
N LEU A 381 26.66 13.09 2.29
CA LEU A 381 25.70 14.11 2.69
C LEU A 381 26.48 15.34 3.15
N PHE A 382 26.33 16.46 2.45
CA PHE A 382 27.00 17.71 2.75
C PHE A 382 26.01 18.73 3.33
N LEU A 383 26.43 19.28 4.47
CA LEU A 383 26.06 20.58 5.05
C LEU A 383 24.62 20.87 5.52
N ASN A 384 24.56 21.51 6.70
CA ASN A 384 23.66 22.65 6.96
C ASN A 384 24.51 23.74 7.66
N ALA A 385 24.62 24.93 7.04
CA ALA A 385 25.25 26.18 7.53
C ALA A 385 26.72 26.19 8.08
N TRP A 386 27.20 25.21 8.84
CA TRP A 386 28.49 25.29 9.58
C TRP A 386 29.47 24.11 9.40
N SER A 387 29.00 22.95 8.92
CA SER A 387 29.87 21.81 8.61
C SER A 387 30.45 21.91 7.18
N LEU A 388 31.05 20.83 6.66
CA LEU A 388 31.22 20.66 5.21
C LEU A 388 30.57 19.32 4.81
N LEU A 389 31.16 18.22 5.26
CA LEU A 389 30.55 16.90 5.22
C LEU A 389 29.75 16.67 6.51
N GLU A 390 28.46 16.32 6.39
CA GLU A 390 27.59 15.97 7.53
C GLU A 390 27.69 14.46 7.81
N ARG A 391 27.52 13.62 6.77
CA ARG A 391 27.63 12.16 6.86
C ARG A 391 28.22 11.53 5.60
N TYR A 392 28.84 10.37 5.75
CA TYR A 392 29.35 9.49 4.69
C TYR A 392 28.80 8.07 4.90
N GLU A 393 28.27 7.45 3.85
CA GLU A 393 27.70 6.10 3.89
C GLU A 393 28.34 5.23 2.82
N VAL A 394 28.94 4.10 3.21
CA VAL A 394 29.52 3.10 2.30
C VAL A 394 28.75 1.80 2.43
N SER A 395 27.83 1.56 1.50
CA SER A 395 27.04 0.32 1.41
C SER A 395 27.67 -0.64 0.41
N LEU A 396 28.17 -1.79 0.88
CA LEU A 396 28.66 -2.90 0.07
C LEU A 396 27.58 -4.00 0.01
N TYR A 397 27.05 -4.24 -1.18
CA TYR A 397 26.06 -5.27 -1.47
C TYR A 397 26.71 -6.53 -2.02
N ARG A 398 26.20 -7.70 -1.61
CA ARG A 398 26.54 -9.02 -2.14
C ARG A 398 25.27 -9.81 -2.44
N LYS A 399 25.10 -10.25 -3.70
CA LYS A 399 24.10 -11.25 -4.08
C LYS A 399 24.59 -12.61 -3.52
N LEU A 400 23.83 -13.21 -2.60
CA LEU A 400 24.15 -14.52 -2.00
C LEU A 400 23.48 -15.68 -2.74
N SER A 401 22.34 -15.42 -3.38
CA SER A 401 21.66 -16.32 -4.31
C SER A 401 20.78 -15.50 -5.27
N ARG A 402 19.95 -16.14 -6.09
CA ARG A 402 18.95 -15.46 -6.94
C ARG A 402 17.94 -14.62 -6.15
N VAL A 403 17.83 -14.81 -4.83
CA VAL A 403 16.75 -14.23 -4.01
C VAL A 403 17.24 -13.60 -2.70
N TRP A 404 18.40 -14.03 -2.18
CA TRP A 404 19.02 -13.49 -0.97
C TRP A 404 20.21 -12.58 -1.29
N SER A 405 20.33 -11.49 -0.56
CA SER A 405 21.42 -10.51 -0.63
C SER A 405 21.84 -10.02 0.75
N LEU A 406 23.08 -9.59 0.87
CA LEU A 406 23.69 -9.00 2.05
C LEU A 406 24.11 -7.55 1.74
N GLU A 407 23.88 -6.63 2.67
CA GLU A 407 24.23 -5.20 2.62
C GLU A 407 25.02 -4.86 3.89
N ASN A 408 26.31 -4.59 3.75
CA ASN A 408 27.13 -4.03 4.83
C ASN A 408 27.27 -2.53 4.60
N THR A 409 26.58 -1.71 5.39
CA THR A 409 26.65 -0.24 5.32
C THR A 409 27.43 0.33 6.50
N LEU A 410 28.60 0.91 6.24
CA LEU A 410 29.29 1.75 7.21
C LEU A 410 28.77 3.19 7.08
N ILE A 411 28.20 3.73 8.15
CA ILE A 411 27.82 5.14 8.28
C ILE A 411 28.87 5.84 9.15
N MET A 412 29.37 6.98 8.71
CA MET A 412 30.28 7.85 9.45
C MET A 412 29.74 9.29 9.41
N SER A 413 30.00 10.07 10.45
CA SER A 413 29.64 11.48 10.54
C SER A 413 30.79 12.25 11.19
N LEU A 414 30.83 13.57 10.97
CA LEU A 414 31.73 14.46 11.72
C LEU A 414 31.12 14.93 13.06
N THR A 415 29.81 14.78 13.24
CA THR A 415 29.08 15.23 14.44
C THR A 415 28.51 14.09 15.29
N GLU A 416 28.42 12.89 14.72
CA GLU A 416 27.87 11.70 15.37
C GLU A 416 28.85 10.53 15.25
N ASN A 417 28.82 9.60 16.21
CA ASN A 417 29.64 8.40 16.14
C ASN A 417 29.19 7.49 14.99
N GLY A 418 30.16 6.83 14.35
CA GLY A 418 29.90 5.92 13.24
C GLY A 418 29.05 4.70 13.63
N VAL A 419 28.28 4.19 12.67
CA VAL A 419 27.40 3.02 12.81
C VAL A 419 27.61 2.06 11.65
N LEU A 420 28.01 0.83 11.95
CA LEU A 420 28.05 -0.28 11.01
C LEU A 420 26.69 -1.00 11.01
N LYS A 421 25.98 -1.00 9.89
CA LYS A 421 24.73 -1.72 9.66
C LYS A 421 24.94 -2.90 8.70
N THR A 422 24.90 -4.12 9.23
CA THR A 422 24.91 -5.37 8.45
C THR A 422 23.48 -5.86 8.26
N SER A 423 23.02 -6.03 7.02
CA SER A 423 21.65 -6.47 6.70
C SER A 423 21.65 -7.64 5.72
N VAL A 424 21.07 -8.78 6.09
CA VAL A 424 20.77 -9.89 5.17
C VAL A 424 19.29 -9.85 4.84
N PHE A 425 18.95 -9.75 3.56
CA PHE A 425 17.57 -9.62 3.10
C PHE A 425 17.26 -10.53 1.91
N ARG A 426 15.97 -10.82 1.76
CA ARG A 426 15.35 -11.57 0.67
C ARG A 426 14.16 -10.77 0.18
N PHE A 427 14.04 -10.59 -1.13
CA PHE A 427 12.82 -10.07 -1.75
C PHE A 427 12.28 -11.14 -2.70
N ALA A 428 11.06 -11.62 -2.46
CA ALA A 428 10.41 -12.63 -3.27
C ALA A 428 8.91 -12.40 -3.28
N ASP A 429 8.28 -12.51 -4.45
CA ASP A 429 6.82 -12.47 -4.59
C ASP A 429 6.16 -11.21 -3.97
N GLY A 430 6.89 -10.08 -3.93
CA GLY A 430 6.45 -8.84 -3.29
C GLY A 430 6.62 -8.77 -1.77
N LEU A 431 7.00 -9.87 -1.11
CA LEU A 431 7.29 -9.90 0.33
C LEU A 431 8.80 -9.91 0.61
N ASN A 432 9.18 -9.08 1.58
CA ASN A 432 10.53 -9.05 2.14
C ASN A 432 10.67 -9.98 3.37
N LYS A 433 11.87 -10.54 3.53
CA LYS A 433 12.40 -11.03 4.81
C LYS A 433 13.75 -10.36 5.00
N SER A 434 14.04 -9.79 6.16
CA SER A 434 15.33 -9.13 6.41
C SER A 434 15.73 -9.21 7.87
N PHE A 435 16.96 -9.63 8.14
CA PHE A 435 17.60 -9.49 9.44
C PHE A 435 18.71 -8.44 9.32
N SER A 436 18.71 -7.45 10.21
CA SER A 436 19.73 -6.41 10.22
C SER A 436 20.21 -6.11 11.63
N VAL A 437 21.51 -5.84 11.74
CA VAL A 437 22.20 -5.48 12.98
C VAL A 437 22.90 -4.15 12.74
N SER A 438 22.64 -3.16 13.58
CA SER A 438 23.32 -1.87 13.56
C SER A 438 24.13 -1.74 14.85
N MET A 439 25.42 -1.46 14.73
CA MET A 439 26.39 -1.36 15.82
C MET A 439 27.18 -0.06 15.69
N GLY A 440 27.21 0.74 16.75
CA GLY A 440 27.97 1.99 16.86
C GLY A 440 28.10 2.41 18.33
N TYR A 441 28.79 3.52 18.60
CA TYR A 441 28.98 3.98 19.98
C TYR A 441 27.63 4.30 20.64
N GLY A 442 27.30 3.60 21.73
CA GLY A 442 26.00 3.71 22.42
C GLY A 442 24.80 3.15 21.66
N VAL A 443 24.98 2.62 20.45
CA VAL A 443 23.90 2.14 19.58
C VAL A 443 24.13 0.69 19.19
N LEU A 444 23.32 -0.21 19.74
CA LEU A 444 23.17 -1.58 19.25
C LEU A 444 21.69 -1.80 18.97
N ALA A 445 21.36 -2.16 17.74
CA ALA A 445 19.99 -2.40 17.29
C ALA A 445 19.91 -3.66 16.42
N PHE A 446 19.04 -4.60 16.77
CA PHE A 446 18.67 -5.75 15.96
C PHE A 446 17.28 -5.52 15.38
N VAL A 447 17.11 -5.62 14.07
CA VAL A 447 15.80 -5.50 13.40
C VAL A 447 15.60 -6.69 12.46
N LEU A 448 14.66 -7.56 12.83
CA LEU A 448 14.16 -8.67 12.02
C LEU A 448 12.78 -8.30 11.46
N TYR A 449 12.59 -8.54 10.17
CA TYR A 449 11.31 -8.49 9.48
C TYR A 449 11.09 -9.80 8.72
N ASN A 450 9.90 -10.37 8.80
CA ASN A 450 9.55 -11.65 8.17
C ASN A 450 8.14 -11.61 7.58
N GLY A 451 8.03 -11.41 6.26
CA GLY A 451 6.79 -11.57 5.51
C GLY A 451 6.55 -13.02 5.07
N SER A 452 5.30 -13.50 5.15
CA SER A 452 4.86 -14.78 4.58
C SER A 452 3.39 -14.74 4.13
N PHE A 453 3.08 -15.32 2.97
CA PHE A 453 1.70 -15.45 2.49
C PHE A 453 0.88 -16.45 3.32
N ILE A 454 -0.40 -16.15 3.49
CA ILE A 454 -1.41 -17.06 4.01
C ILE A 454 -1.99 -17.84 2.82
N THR A 455 -1.52 -19.06 2.60
CA THR A 455 -2.15 -19.97 1.62
C THR A 455 -3.42 -20.56 2.22
N SER A 456 -4.59 -20.24 1.66
CA SER A 456 -5.80 -21.01 1.96
C SER A 456 -5.58 -22.45 1.51
N ASN A 457 -5.89 -23.42 2.37
CA ASN A 457 -5.57 -24.83 2.11
C ASN A 457 -6.70 -25.53 1.33
N ASP A 458 -7.27 -24.82 0.35
CA ASP A 458 -8.32 -25.29 -0.55
C ASP A 458 -7.72 -26.25 -1.58
N LYS A 459 -7.61 -27.53 -1.18
CA LYS A 459 -6.95 -28.63 -1.91
C LYS A 459 -7.48 -28.98 -3.32
N LYS A 460 -8.30 -28.13 -3.95
CA LYS A 460 -8.76 -28.26 -5.35
C LYS A 460 -8.82 -26.91 -6.11
N LYS A 461 -7.89 -25.99 -5.83
CA LYS A 461 -7.40 -25.01 -6.83
C LYS A 461 -5.92 -25.26 -7.11
N GLU A 462 -5.66 -26.22 -7.99
CA GLU A 462 -4.31 -26.48 -8.53
C GLU A 462 -4.21 -26.22 -10.04
N GLU A 463 -5.34 -26.24 -10.77
CA GLU A 463 -5.42 -25.85 -12.20
C GLU A 463 -5.61 -24.34 -12.41
N THR A 464 -6.24 -23.64 -11.45
CA THR A 464 -6.24 -22.17 -11.40
C THR A 464 -5.39 -21.71 -10.22
N GLY A 465 -4.50 -20.74 -10.48
CA GLY A 465 -3.41 -20.38 -9.57
C GLY A 465 -3.85 -20.07 -8.13
N LYS A 466 -3.04 -20.52 -7.16
CA LYS A 466 -3.30 -20.38 -5.73
C LYS A 466 -3.38 -18.90 -5.30
N GLU A 467 -4.60 -18.38 -5.25
CA GLU A 467 -4.91 -17.00 -4.86
C GLU A 467 -4.26 -16.61 -3.53
N LYS A 468 -3.31 -15.68 -3.57
CA LYS A 468 -2.60 -15.15 -2.40
C LYS A 468 -3.46 -14.12 -1.64
N ARG A 469 -4.57 -14.61 -1.04
CA ARG A 469 -5.60 -13.79 -0.37
C ARG A 469 -5.13 -13.02 0.88
N GLY A 470 -3.94 -13.26 1.39
CA GLY A 470 -3.41 -12.51 2.53
C GLY A 470 -1.97 -12.83 2.86
N PHE A 471 -1.37 -12.06 3.77
CA PHE A 471 0.00 -12.23 4.24
C PHE A 471 0.12 -11.82 5.72
N ILE A 472 1.10 -12.38 6.41
CA ILE A 472 1.49 -11.98 7.76
C ILE A 472 2.88 -11.36 7.67
N SER A 473 3.05 -10.16 8.22
CA SER A 473 4.36 -9.59 8.55
C SER A 473 4.65 -9.80 10.04
N GLN A 474 5.90 -10.04 10.38
CA GLN A 474 6.40 -10.05 11.75
C GLN A 474 7.59 -9.10 11.83
N THR A 475 7.59 -8.20 12.81
CA THR A 475 8.66 -7.22 13.04
C THR A 475 9.15 -7.35 14.47
N VAL A 476 10.45 -7.60 14.64
CA VAL A 476 11.13 -7.58 15.94
C VAL A 476 12.24 -6.54 15.84
N SER A 477 12.20 -5.55 16.72
CA SER A 477 13.24 -4.53 16.86
C SER A 477 13.70 -4.49 18.32
N LEU A 478 15.01 -4.59 18.56
CA LEU A 478 15.60 -4.63 19.89
C LEU A 478 16.78 -3.67 19.93
N LEU A 479 16.68 -2.63 20.76
CA LEU A 479 17.72 -1.62 20.99
C LEU A 479 18.20 -1.73 22.44
N PRO A 480 18.97 -2.79 22.80
CA PRO A 480 19.35 -3.07 24.19
C PRO A 480 20.03 -1.89 24.91
N LEU A 481 20.89 -1.13 24.23
CA LEU A 481 21.61 0.00 24.83
C LEU A 481 20.70 1.21 25.13
N SER A 482 19.60 1.39 24.41
CA SER A 482 18.60 2.43 24.73
C SER A 482 17.50 1.92 25.68
N GLY A 483 17.58 0.67 26.15
CA GLY A 483 16.57 0.07 27.00
C GLY A 483 15.19 -0.07 26.34
N PHE A 484 15.11 -0.16 25.00
CA PHE A 484 13.84 -0.20 24.26
C PHE A 484 13.81 -1.31 23.20
N GLY A 485 12.67 -1.97 23.00
CA GLY A 485 12.45 -2.86 21.87
C GLY A 485 10.98 -2.96 21.52
N ARG A 486 10.62 -3.21 20.27
CA ARG A 486 9.24 -3.38 19.82
C ARG A 486 9.11 -4.69 19.06
N ILE A 487 8.22 -5.56 19.52
CA ILE A 487 7.83 -6.81 18.85
C ILE A 487 6.40 -6.63 18.34
N GLY A 488 6.14 -6.98 17.10
CA GLY A 488 4.79 -6.94 16.56
C GLY A 488 4.58 -7.83 15.33
N PHE A 489 3.33 -7.97 14.95
CA PHE A 489 2.91 -8.61 13.70
C PHE A 489 1.76 -7.83 13.08
N GLU A 490 1.66 -7.86 11.76
CA GLU A 490 0.47 -7.40 11.03
C GLU A 490 -0.07 -8.57 10.22
N ALA A 491 -1.33 -8.94 10.43
CA ALA A 491 -2.03 -9.92 9.61
C ALA A 491 -2.91 -9.20 8.60
N TRP A 492 -2.60 -9.33 7.31
CA TRP A 492 -3.27 -8.65 6.20
C TRP A 492 -4.07 -9.63 5.34
N TYR A 493 -5.25 -9.18 4.90
CA TYR A 493 -6.15 -9.84 3.96
C TYR A 493 -6.43 -8.90 2.79
N ASN A 494 -6.17 -9.37 1.57
CA ASN A 494 -6.38 -8.62 0.34
C ASN A 494 -7.84 -8.82 -0.09
N THR A 495 -8.66 -7.77 0.00
CA THR A 495 -10.05 -7.80 -0.49
C THR A 495 -10.13 -7.51 -1.99
N SER A 496 -9.13 -6.83 -2.53
CA SER A 496 -8.96 -6.48 -3.94
C SER A 496 -7.46 -6.27 -4.21
N GLU A 497 -7.05 -6.21 -5.47
CA GLU A 497 -5.68 -5.81 -5.86
C GLU A 497 -5.30 -4.42 -5.31
N TRP A 498 -6.30 -3.56 -5.11
CA TRP A 498 -6.14 -2.18 -4.70
C TRP A 498 -6.42 -1.93 -3.21
N GLN A 499 -6.89 -2.93 -2.47
CA GLN A 499 -7.36 -2.80 -1.08
C GLN A 499 -6.98 -4.01 -0.20
N SER A 500 -6.38 -3.72 0.95
CA SER A 500 -6.11 -4.72 1.99
C SER A 500 -6.60 -4.23 3.36
N ILE A 501 -7.22 -5.12 4.11
CA ILE A 501 -7.62 -4.93 5.50
C ILE A 501 -6.66 -5.75 6.37
N GLY A 502 -6.30 -5.27 7.55
CA GLY A 502 -5.45 -6.03 8.45
C GLY A 502 -5.66 -5.72 9.92
N ILE A 503 -5.03 -6.54 10.76
CA ILE A 503 -4.95 -6.33 12.21
C ILE A 503 -3.46 -6.32 12.59
N GLY A 504 -3.03 -5.21 13.17
CA GLY A 504 -1.72 -5.04 13.78
C GLY A 504 -1.77 -5.37 15.28
N PHE A 505 -0.71 -5.98 15.77
CA PHE A 505 -0.40 -6.04 17.19
C PHE A 505 1.05 -5.63 17.39
N ALA A 506 1.32 -4.73 18.34
CA ALA A 506 2.67 -4.36 18.71
C ALA A 506 2.81 -4.18 20.23
N THR A 507 3.82 -4.85 20.79
CA THR A 507 4.30 -4.71 22.16
C THR A 507 5.58 -3.89 22.14
N ASP A 508 5.52 -2.65 22.64
CA ASP A 508 6.71 -1.88 22.96
C ASP A 508 7.19 -2.26 24.39
N LEU A 509 8.47 -2.59 24.52
CA LEU A 509 9.14 -3.16 25.69
C LEU A 509 10.17 -2.18 26.25
N SER A 510 10.14 -1.93 27.56
CA SER A 510 11.31 -1.44 28.28
C SER A 510 12.29 -2.60 28.52
N LEU A 511 13.42 -2.64 27.82
CA LEU A 511 14.43 -3.72 27.93
C LEU A 511 15.26 -3.68 29.23
N SER A 512 14.93 -2.78 30.16
CA SER A 512 15.31 -2.91 31.59
C SER A 512 14.74 -4.19 32.25
N ILE A 513 13.84 -4.89 31.55
CA ILE A 513 13.33 -6.23 31.87
C ILE A 513 14.35 -7.34 31.53
N LEU A 514 15.25 -7.14 30.56
CA LEU A 514 16.26 -8.14 30.18
C LEU A 514 17.49 -8.04 31.10
N PRO A 515 18.12 -9.17 31.50
CA PRO A 515 19.23 -9.20 32.45
C PRO A 515 20.56 -8.60 31.91
N ILE A 516 20.55 -8.01 30.72
CA ILE A 516 21.71 -7.44 30.02
C ILE A 516 21.67 -5.90 30.05
N GLY A 517 20.53 -5.29 30.41
CA GLY A 517 20.36 -3.83 30.41
C GLY A 517 20.78 -3.16 31.73
N TYR A 518 21.42 -2.00 31.64
CA TYR A 518 21.58 -1.10 32.78
C TYR A 518 20.19 -0.71 33.33
N LYS A 519 19.97 -0.93 34.64
CA LYS A 519 18.70 -0.56 35.30
C LYS A 519 18.56 0.97 35.35
N THR A 520 17.77 1.54 34.44
CA THR A 520 17.35 2.94 34.50
C THR A 520 16.49 3.16 35.76
N ARG A 521 17.04 3.91 36.72
CA ARG A 521 16.61 3.95 38.15
C ARG A 521 15.09 4.07 38.39
N ASN A 522 14.36 4.77 37.52
CA ASN A 522 12.92 5.04 37.67
C ASN A 522 12.00 4.34 36.64
N SER A 523 12.53 3.63 35.64
CA SER A 523 11.67 2.96 34.64
C SER A 523 11.15 1.63 35.17
N ARG A 524 10.05 1.68 35.94
CA ARG A 524 9.23 0.48 36.25
C ARG A 524 8.93 -0.25 34.93
N GLY A 525 9.28 -1.54 34.84
CA GLY A 525 9.35 -2.33 33.61
C GLY A 525 8.00 -2.58 32.94
N ARG A 526 7.41 -1.52 32.38
CA ARG A 526 6.12 -1.52 31.69
C ARG A 526 6.32 -1.77 30.20
N ALA A 527 5.48 -2.62 29.63
CA ALA A 527 5.31 -2.72 28.19
C ALA A 527 3.94 -2.17 27.78
N THR A 528 3.85 -1.56 26.60
CA THR A 528 2.59 -1.11 26.01
C THR A 528 2.21 -2.03 24.86
N ASN A 529 1.15 -2.81 25.06
CA ASN A 529 0.53 -3.65 24.04
C ASN A 529 -0.52 -2.82 23.28
N THR A 530 -0.37 -2.71 21.97
CA THR A 530 -1.30 -1.99 21.09
C THR A 530 -1.90 -2.94 20.07
N ILE A 531 -3.22 -2.90 19.92
CA ILE A 531 -3.97 -3.56 18.84
C ILE A 531 -4.42 -2.45 17.90
N SER A 532 -4.06 -2.54 16.62
CA SER A 532 -4.49 -1.60 15.59
C SER A 532 -5.28 -2.27 14.48
N PHE A 533 -6.32 -1.61 14.01
CA PHE A 533 -6.97 -1.94 12.75
C PHE A 533 -6.24 -1.23 11.62
N LEU A 534 -5.93 -1.97 10.55
CA LEU A 534 -5.13 -1.51 9.43
C LEU A 534 -5.99 -1.53 8.17
N TYR A 535 -5.96 -0.45 7.40
CA TYR A 535 -6.60 -0.38 6.09
C TYR A 535 -5.66 0.26 5.08
N THR A 536 -5.57 -0.31 3.89
CA THR A 536 -4.85 0.27 2.76
C THR A 536 -5.73 0.36 1.52
N ARG A 537 -5.60 1.49 0.81
CA ARG A 537 -6.16 1.69 -0.53
C ARG A 537 -5.15 2.43 -1.40
N LYS A 538 -4.60 1.77 -2.42
CA LYS A 538 -3.46 2.26 -3.23
C LYS A 538 -2.31 2.81 -2.35
N GLN A 539 -2.09 4.12 -2.31
CA GLN A 539 -1.01 4.75 -1.52
C GLN A 539 -1.45 5.23 -0.11
N HIS A 540 -2.73 5.10 0.24
CA HIS A 540 -3.25 5.52 1.54
C HIS A 540 -3.21 4.34 2.52
N ARG A 541 -2.44 4.46 3.61
CA ARG A 541 -2.51 3.58 4.79
C ARG A 541 -3.21 4.35 5.90
N ILE A 542 -4.25 3.75 6.46
CA ILE A 542 -4.94 4.19 7.67
C ILE A 542 -4.63 3.15 8.75
N GLU A 543 -4.26 3.63 9.94
CA GLU A 543 -4.01 2.80 11.11
C GLU A 543 -4.77 3.39 12.29
N ILE A 544 -5.69 2.62 12.86
CA ILE A 544 -6.56 3.01 13.96
C ILE A 544 -6.15 2.17 15.17
N PRO A 545 -5.51 2.72 16.22
CA PRO A 545 -5.32 2.00 17.47
C PRO A 545 -6.69 1.74 18.11
N VAL A 546 -7.10 0.47 18.16
CA VAL A 546 -8.40 0.04 18.71
C VAL A 546 -8.31 -0.12 20.23
N ALA A 547 -7.18 -0.63 20.72
CA ALA A 547 -6.93 -0.79 22.15
C ALA A 547 -5.44 -0.66 22.48
N ALA A 548 -5.14 -0.07 23.64
CA ALA A 548 -3.80 0.04 24.19
C ALA A 548 -3.81 -0.34 25.68
N PHE A 549 -2.98 -1.31 26.06
CA PHE A 549 -2.94 -1.88 27.41
C PHE A 549 -1.51 -1.83 27.97
N ILE A 550 -1.36 -1.40 29.22
CA ILE A 550 -0.08 -1.31 29.91
C ILE A 550 0.12 -2.56 30.78
N SER A 551 1.12 -3.38 30.46
CA SER A 551 1.52 -4.55 31.26
C SER A 551 2.70 -4.20 32.16
N SER A 552 2.56 -4.35 33.47
CA SER A 552 3.57 -3.94 34.47
C SER A 552 4.65 -4.98 34.80
N GLU A 553 4.47 -6.23 34.36
CA GLU A 553 5.42 -7.33 34.62
C GLU A 553 5.63 -8.16 33.36
N PHE A 554 6.85 -8.67 33.18
CA PHE A 554 7.21 -9.52 32.04
C PHE A 554 6.32 -10.75 31.86
N ARG A 555 5.79 -11.32 32.95
CA ARG A 555 4.85 -12.45 32.91
C ARG A 555 3.59 -12.10 32.10
N TRP A 556 3.00 -10.95 32.36
CA TRP A 556 1.85 -10.44 31.61
C TRP A 556 2.23 -10.10 30.17
N VAL A 557 3.41 -9.52 29.94
CA VAL A 557 3.90 -9.22 28.58
C VAL A 557 4.01 -10.49 27.73
N LEU A 558 4.66 -11.53 28.26
CA LEU A 558 4.86 -12.79 27.55
C LEU A 558 3.54 -13.54 27.36
N LEU A 559 2.64 -13.49 28.34
CA LEU A 559 1.27 -14.00 28.21
C LEU A 559 0.55 -13.29 27.06
N TRP A 560 0.49 -11.95 27.04
CA TRP A 560 -0.17 -11.18 25.99
C TRP A 560 0.46 -11.35 24.60
N LEU A 561 1.78 -11.54 24.51
CA LEU A 561 2.47 -11.81 23.23
C LEU A 561 2.11 -13.22 22.71
N MET A 562 1.92 -14.19 23.60
CA MET A 562 1.44 -15.53 23.25
C MET A 562 -0.07 -15.59 23.04
N THR A 563 -0.88 -14.69 23.62
CA THR A 563 -2.36 -14.71 23.52
C THR A 563 -2.85 -14.77 22.07
N PRO A 564 -2.43 -13.91 21.11
CA PRO A 564 -2.85 -14.03 19.72
C PRO A 564 -2.49 -15.37 19.06
N TRP A 565 -1.35 -15.98 19.44
CA TRP A 565 -0.94 -17.28 18.92
C TRP A 565 -1.74 -18.43 19.51
N VAL A 566 -2.04 -18.39 20.82
CA VAL A 566 -2.92 -19.34 21.50
C VAL A 566 -4.35 -19.20 21.00
N CYS A 567 -4.88 -17.98 20.87
CA CYS A 567 -6.18 -17.71 20.26
C CYS A 567 -6.23 -18.19 18.80
N TYR A 568 -5.20 -17.97 17.98
CA TYR A 568 -5.14 -18.51 16.62
C TYR A 568 -5.10 -20.05 16.61
N ARG A 569 -4.35 -20.68 17.52
CA ARG A 569 -4.30 -22.15 17.65
C ARG A 569 -5.66 -22.72 18.09
N ALA A 570 -6.27 -22.15 19.13
CA ALA A 570 -7.57 -22.54 19.64
C ALA A 570 -8.68 -22.32 18.61
N ALA A 571 -8.72 -21.14 17.98
CA ALA A 571 -9.64 -20.84 16.89
C ALA A 571 -9.44 -21.80 15.71
N ARG A 572 -8.20 -22.13 15.32
CA ARG A 572 -7.93 -23.10 14.25
C ARG A 572 -8.38 -24.52 14.61
N VAL A 573 -8.32 -24.92 15.89
CA VAL A 573 -8.84 -26.22 16.36
C VAL A 573 -10.37 -26.20 16.40
N ALA A 574 -11.00 -25.17 16.98
CA ALA A 574 -12.46 -25.00 17.05
C ALA A 574 -13.12 -24.80 15.67
N TRP A 575 -12.40 -24.18 14.73
CA TRP A 575 -12.80 -24.02 13.34
C TRP A 575 -12.52 -25.28 12.50
N HIS A 576 -11.71 -26.24 12.99
CA HIS A 576 -11.47 -27.48 12.25
C HIS A 576 -12.73 -28.33 12.03
N PRO A 577 -13.62 -28.57 13.02
CA PRO A 577 -14.90 -29.24 12.76
C PRO A 577 -15.80 -28.42 11.82
N PHE A 578 -15.80 -27.08 11.91
CA PHE A 578 -16.57 -26.23 10.99
C PHE A 578 -16.03 -26.26 9.54
N GLN A 579 -14.71 -26.31 9.36
CA GLN A 579 -14.10 -26.58 8.05
C GLN A 579 -14.41 -27.99 7.56
N ARG A 580 -14.40 -29.01 8.44
CA ARG A 580 -14.79 -30.38 8.05
C ARG A 580 -16.27 -30.45 7.67
N SER A 581 -17.18 -29.80 8.39
CA SER A 581 -18.61 -29.79 8.05
C SER A 581 -18.88 -28.99 6.78
N ARG A 582 -18.27 -27.80 6.60
CA ARG A 582 -18.40 -27.01 5.37
C ARG A 582 -17.80 -27.72 4.15
N LEU A 583 -16.66 -28.39 4.29
CA LEU A 583 -16.12 -29.26 3.24
C LEU A 583 -17.02 -30.47 3.00
N ALA A 584 -17.58 -31.09 4.04
CA ALA A 584 -18.50 -32.23 3.91
C ALA A 584 -19.83 -31.84 3.24
N THR A 585 -20.36 -30.63 3.48
CA THR A 585 -21.54 -30.13 2.75
C THR A 585 -21.22 -29.86 1.29
N ILE A 586 -20.06 -29.24 0.98
CA ILE A 586 -19.60 -29.07 -0.41
C ILE A 586 -19.39 -30.42 -1.10
N TYR A 587 -18.79 -31.41 -0.42
CA TYR A 587 -18.66 -32.77 -0.93
C TYR A 587 -20.00 -33.51 -1.03
N ARG A 588 -21.00 -33.19 -0.20
CA ARG A 588 -22.36 -33.74 -0.29
C ARG A 588 -23.13 -33.14 -1.46
N GLN A 589 -23.02 -31.83 -1.70
CA GLN A 589 -23.55 -31.16 -2.89
C GLN A 589 -22.92 -31.75 -4.15
N ARG A 590 -21.58 -31.82 -4.20
CA ARG A 590 -20.87 -32.48 -5.31
C ARG A 590 -21.22 -33.94 -5.51
N ARG A 591 -21.51 -34.71 -4.44
CA ARG A 591 -22.02 -36.09 -4.55
C ARG A 591 -23.47 -36.17 -5.03
N LEU A 592 -24.27 -35.12 -4.87
CA LEU A 592 -25.62 -35.03 -5.42
C LEU A 592 -25.57 -34.61 -6.89
N GLU A 593 -24.75 -33.61 -7.23
CA GLU A 593 -24.44 -33.20 -8.60
C GLU A 593 -23.97 -34.42 -9.43
N HIS A 594 -22.94 -35.13 -8.96
CA HIS A 594 -22.42 -36.32 -9.64
C HIS A 594 -23.43 -37.49 -9.70
N ARG A 595 -24.38 -37.57 -8.76
CA ARG A 595 -25.49 -38.53 -8.85
C ARG A 595 -26.48 -38.13 -9.94
N THR A 596 -26.89 -36.86 -9.98
CA THR A 596 -27.79 -36.37 -11.04
C THR A 596 -27.16 -36.49 -12.43
N GLU A 597 -25.85 -36.28 -12.57
CA GLU A 597 -25.11 -36.58 -13.81
C GLU A 597 -25.13 -38.07 -14.16
N MET A 598 -24.86 -38.96 -13.20
CA MET A 598 -24.82 -40.41 -13.41
C MET A 598 -26.21 -41.01 -13.69
N ASP A 599 -27.26 -40.50 -13.04
CA ASP A 599 -28.64 -40.92 -13.28
C ASP A 599 -29.16 -40.39 -14.63
N LEU A 600 -28.79 -39.15 -15.01
CA LEU A 600 -29.05 -38.59 -16.35
C LEU A 600 -28.28 -39.35 -17.44
N ALA A 601 -27.04 -39.77 -17.18
CA ALA A 601 -26.26 -40.64 -18.07
C ALA A 601 -26.89 -42.04 -18.20
N ARG A 602 -27.39 -42.62 -17.10
CA ARG A 602 -28.13 -43.91 -17.13
C ARG A 602 -29.42 -43.79 -17.95
N VAL A 603 -30.15 -42.68 -17.80
CA VAL A 603 -31.35 -42.41 -18.61
C VAL A 603 -31.02 -42.25 -20.09
N ARG A 604 -29.96 -41.50 -20.43
CA ARG A 604 -29.47 -41.41 -21.83
C ARG A 604 -29.10 -42.78 -22.38
N ALA A 605 -28.29 -43.57 -21.68
CA ALA A 605 -27.91 -44.92 -22.10
C ALA A 605 -29.12 -45.84 -22.28
N MET A 606 -30.15 -45.74 -21.43
CA MET A 606 -31.41 -46.50 -21.59
C MET A 606 -32.22 -46.05 -22.82
N HIS A 607 -32.21 -44.77 -23.17
CA HIS A 607 -32.83 -44.28 -24.41
C HIS A 607 -32.02 -44.68 -25.66
N GLU A 608 -30.70 -44.64 -25.59
CA GLU A 608 -29.78 -45.08 -26.65
C GLU A 608 -29.95 -46.59 -26.91
N GLN A 609 -29.99 -47.42 -25.85
CA GLN A 609 -30.26 -48.85 -25.96
C GLN A 609 -31.64 -49.13 -26.59
N LYS A 610 -32.70 -48.45 -26.14
CA LYS A 610 -34.04 -48.59 -26.75
C LYS A 610 -34.09 -48.10 -28.21
N ALA A 611 -33.33 -47.07 -28.56
CA ALA A 611 -33.23 -46.62 -29.95
C ALA A 611 -32.54 -47.67 -30.82
N VAL A 612 -31.45 -48.28 -30.34
CA VAL A 612 -30.76 -49.40 -31.02
C VAL A 612 -31.65 -50.65 -31.13
N GLU A 613 -32.45 -50.95 -30.11
CA GLU A 613 -33.43 -52.05 -30.13
C GLU A 613 -34.56 -51.80 -31.15
N VAL A 614 -35.14 -50.59 -31.17
CA VAL A 614 -36.15 -50.21 -32.17
C VAL A 614 -35.57 -50.19 -33.58
N LEU A 615 -34.30 -49.79 -33.76
CA LEU A 615 -33.62 -49.86 -35.04
C LEU A 615 -33.37 -51.31 -35.48
N SER A 616 -32.94 -52.21 -34.58
CA SER A 616 -32.71 -53.62 -34.93
C SER A 616 -34.02 -54.38 -35.23
N LEU A 617 -35.10 -54.08 -34.50
CA LEU A 617 -36.45 -54.56 -34.82
C LEU A 617 -36.94 -54.00 -36.16
N ARG A 618 -36.70 -52.72 -36.45
CA ARG A 618 -37.06 -52.11 -37.74
C ARG A 618 -36.27 -52.72 -38.90
N ASN A 619 -35.00 -53.05 -38.70
CA ASN A 619 -34.18 -53.75 -39.69
C ASN A 619 -34.70 -55.16 -39.93
N ARG A 620 -34.98 -55.95 -38.87
CA ARG A 620 -35.60 -57.28 -38.99
C ARG A 620 -36.95 -57.24 -39.71
N LEU A 621 -37.82 -56.29 -39.38
CA LEU A 621 -39.10 -56.10 -40.08
C LEU A 621 -38.94 -55.62 -41.54
N ALA A 622 -37.80 -55.04 -41.91
CA ALA A 622 -37.46 -54.75 -43.30
C ALA A 622 -36.92 -56.01 -44.01
N GLU A 623 -36.06 -56.79 -43.36
CA GLU A 623 -35.54 -58.08 -43.84
C GLU A 623 -36.68 -59.08 -44.09
N GLU A 624 -37.60 -59.24 -43.13
CA GLU A 624 -38.81 -60.07 -43.29
C GLU A 624 -39.70 -59.59 -44.44
N LYS A 625 -39.91 -58.27 -44.59
CA LYS A 625 -40.67 -57.69 -45.71
C LYS A 625 -40.00 -57.85 -47.07
N ILE A 626 -38.68 -57.97 -47.12
CA ILE A 626 -37.92 -58.21 -48.34
C ILE A 626 -38.12 -59.67 -48.82
N GLY A 627 -38.51 -60.59 -47.92
CA GLY A 627 -38.97 -61.94 -48.28
C GLY A 627 -37.91 -62.82 -48.95
N GLY A 628 -36.65 -62.37 -48.97
CA GLY A 628 -35.52 -63.02 -49.62
C GLY A 628 -34.71 -63.84 -48.63
N LEU A 629 -34.37 -65.07 -49.02
CA LEU A 629 -33.49 -65.95 -48.26
C LEU A 629 -32.07 -65.36 -48.18
N VAL A 630 -31.76 -64.62 -47.11
CA VAL A 630 -30.41 -64.10 -46.87
C VAL A 630 -29.50 -65.26 -46.44
N ILE A 631 -28.80 -65.85 -47.39
CA ILE A 631 -27.75 -66.83 -47.13
C ILE A 631 -26.55 -66.09 -46.54
N ILE A 632 -26.46 -66.07 -45.21
CA ILE A 632 -25.26 -65.63 -44.49
C ILE A 632 -24.24 -66.76 -44.60
N ASN A 633 -23.28 -66.63 -45.51
CA ASN A 633 -22.04 -67.42 -45.42
C ASN A 633 -21.28 -66.99 -44.16
N ALA A 634 -21.02 -67.95 -43.27
CA ALA A 634 -20.17 -67.81 -42.09
C ALA A 634 -18.70 -68.11 -42.42
#